data_AF-A0A849DYB6-F1
#
_entry.id   AF-A0A849DYB6-F1
#
_cell.length_a   1.000
_cell.length_b   1.000
_cell.length_c   1.000
_cell.angle_alpha   90.00
_cell.angle_beta   90.00
_cell.angle_gamma   90.00
#
_symmetry.space_group_name_H-M   'P 1'
#
loop_
_entity.id
_entity.type
_entity.pdbx_description
1 polymer ?
#
loop_
_entity_poly.entity_id
_entity_poly.type
_entity_poly.pdbx_seq_one_letter_code
_entity_poly.pdbx_strand_id
1 'polypeptide(L)'
;MKRNYLVFGLMGALVGSYLLVSPAAGQSQDLITQAAGAVSEAEMAVDTARIAIGRGKDLYLMIPEDSPMFSDVAQVLEEASRNWKVAIASLDGAKESASKVSTAASESVASDYALLAKANAGVALSGAKVVEISIAYVDAIANNKTEALGVIRIAMRDALEVTSQIQVNYERIKTLIAEKYSK
;
A
#
# COMPACT_ATOMS: atom_id res chain seq x y z
N MET A 1 51.89 40.81 46.44
CA MET A 1 52.12 39.74 47.45
C MET A 1 51.24 38.54 47.09
N LYS A 2 51.82 37.33 47.04
CA LYS A 2 51.20 35.98 46.85
C LYS A 2 50.48 35.80 45.50
N ARG A 3 51.02 35.15 44.45
CA ARG A 3 51.74 33.88 44.26
C ARG A 3 50.87 32.64 44.56
N ASN A 4 50.60 31.89 43.47
CA ASN A 4 50.63 30.43 43.31
C ASN A 4 49.32 29.87 42.69
N TYR A 5 49.35 29.50 41.40
CA TYR A 5 49.70 28.18 40.82
C TYR A 5 48.54 27.17 41.04
N LEU A 6 48.18 26.22 40.19
CA LEU A 6 48.92 25.38 39.24
C LEU A 6 47.82 24.84 38.26
N VAL A 7 47.96 24.84 36.93
CA VAL A 7 48.76 23.95 36.05
C VAL A 7 47.89 22.92 35.32
N PHE A 8 48.42 22.55 34.15
CA PHE A 8 48.08 21.46 33.22
C PHE A 8 47.06 21.87 32.15
N GLY A 9 47.39 21.91 30.86
CA GLY A 9 48.59 21.43 30.15
C GLY A 9 48.18 20.73 28.86
N LEU A 10 49.02 20.89 27.83
CA LEU A 10 49.03 20.24 26.50
C LEU A 10 47.93 20.70 25.52
N MET A 11 48.20 21.45 24.44
CA MET A 11 49.11 21.21 23.28
C MET A 11 49.00 19.79 22.70
N GLY A 12 48.27 19.69 21.57
CA GLY A 12 48.21 18.51 20.72
C GLY A 12 47.51 18.83 19.41
N ALA A 13 48.29 18.90 18.34
CA ALA A 13 47.86 19.21 16.98
C ALA A 13 47.32 17.98 16.23
N LEU A 14 46.55 18.27 15.19
CA LEU A 14 46.44 17.56 13.91
C LEU A 14 45.68 16.22 13.84
N VAL A 15 45.05 16.09 12.65
CA VAL A 15 44.62 14.90 11.92
C VAL A 15 43.18 14.43 12.16
N GLY A 16 42.35 14.77 11.16
CA GLY A 16 41.57 13.77 10.43
C GLY A 16 40.51 13.02 11.20
N SER A 17 39.29 13.53 11.16
CA SER A 17 38.11 12.66 11.19
C SER A 17 37.24 13.07 10.01
N TYR A 18 37.59 12.55 8.84
CA TYR A 18 36.57 12.24 7.85
C TYR A 18 35.54 11.39 8.60
N LEU A 19 34.43 12.01 9.00
CA LEU A 19 33.24 11.29 9.35
C LEU A 19 32.89 10.48 8.10
N LEU A 20 33.28 9.22 8.14
CA LEU A 20 32.71 8.18 7.29
C LEU A 20 31.21 8.24 7.56
N VAL A 21 30.51 8.99 6.71
CA VAL A 21 29.08 8.78 6.49
C VAL A 21 29.01 7.34 6.01
N SER A 22 28.72 6.42 6.93
CA SER A 22 28.46 5.03 6.57
C SER A 22 27.32 5.03 5.55
N PRO A 23 27.51 4.51 4.33
CA PRO A 23 26.43 4.41 3.33
C PRO A 23 25.22 3.61 3.84
N ALA A 24 25.42 2.78 4.87
CA ALA A 24 24.38 2.02 5.56
C ALA A 24 23.26 2.88 6.16
N ALA A 25 23.54 4.12 6.61
CA ALA A 25 22.50 5.01 7.12
C ALA A 25 21.61 5.59 6.00
N GLY A 26 22.17 5.78 4.80
CA GLY A 26 21.43 6.27 3.62
C GLY A 26 20.50 5.21 3.03
N GLN A 27 20.98 3.98 2.84
CA GLN A 27 20.16 2.89 2.29
C GLN A 27 18.98 2.50 3.18
N SER A 28 19.17 2.50 4.52
CA SER A 28 18.06 2.23 5.45
C SER A 28 16.97 3.30 5.38
N GLN A 29 17.36 4.58 5.25
CA GLN A 29 16.40 5.68 5.11
C GLN A 29 15.64 5.63 3.78
N ASP A 30 16.29 5.21 2.69
CA ASP A 30 15.65 5.04 1.38
C ASP A 30 14.59 3.93 1.40
N LEU A 31 14.89 2.80 2.05
CA LEU A 31 13.94 1.69 2.20
C LEU A 31 12.71 2.10 3.02
N ILE A 32 12.91 2.84 4.11
CA ILE A 32 11.82 3.39 4.93
C ILE A 32 10.95 4.32 4.09
N THR A 33 11.57 5.22 3.33
CA THR A 33 10.86 6.20 2.48
C THR A 33 10.04 5.51 1.39
N GLN A 34 10.59 4.49 0.74
CA GLN A 34 9.89 3.72 -0.28
C GLN A 34 8.70 2.94 0.30
N ALA A 35 8.87 2.27 1.44
CA ALA A 35 7.80 1.53 2.10
C ALA A 35 6.68 2.48 2.56
N ALA A 36 7.03 3.61 3.18
CA ALA A 36 6.06 4.61 3.61
C ALA A 36 5.31 5.25 2.43
N GLY A 37 6.01 5.54 1.32
CA GLY A 37 5.39 6.06 0.09
C GLY A 37 4.34 5.11 -0.47
N ALA A 38 4.67 3.81 -0.56
CA ALA A 38 3.71 2.79 -1.03
C ALA A 38 2.50 2.65 -0.09
N VAL A 39 2.71 2.66 1.22
CA VAL A 39 1.61 2.63 2.20
C VAL A 39 0.71 3.85 2.05
N SER A 40 1.28 5.05 1.93
CA SER A 40 0.52 6.30 1.77
C SER A 40 -0.36 6.28 0.51
N GLU A 41 0.17 5.79 -0.62
CA GLU A 41 -0.60 5.62 -1.85
C GLU A 41 -1.77 4.65 -1.66
N ALA A 42 -1.53 3.51 -1.01
CA ALA A 42 -2.58 2.54 -0.73
C ALA A 42 -3.65 3.07 0.25
N GLU A 43 -3.26 3.85 1.26
CA GLU A 43 -4.19 4.52 2.17
C GLU A 43 -5.12 5.47 1.43
N MET A 44 -4.57 6.34 0.57
CA MET A 44 -5.37 7.25 -0.24
C MET A 44 -6.37 6.52 -1.14
N ALA A 45 -5.96 5.41 -1.75
CA ALA A 45 -6.84 4.59 -2.58
C ALA A 45 -7.94 3.92 -1.76
N VAL A 46 -7.61 3.33 -0.62
CA VAL A 46 -8.58 2.71 0.29
C VAL A 46 -9.59 3.72 0.82
N ASP A 47 -9.14 4.94 1.16
CA ASP A 47 -10.04 6.00 1.60
C ASP A 47 -10.94 6.51 0.48
N THR A 48 -10.41 6.60 -0.75
CA THR A 48 -11.20 6.93 -1.95
C THR A 48 -12.28 5.86 -2.20
N ALA A 49 -11.92 4.58 -2.13
CA ALA A 49 -12.84 3.46 -2.24
C ALA A 49 -13.89 3.47 -1.12
N ARG A 50 -13.51 3.80 0.12
CA ARG A 50 -14.47 3.95 1.25
C ARG A 50 -15.50 5.03 0.96
N ILE A 51 -15.07 6.18 0.44
CA ILE A 51 -15.97 7.28 0.05
C ILE A 51 -16.87 6.85 -1.12
N ALA A 52 -16.33 6.09 -2.09
CA ALA A 52 -17.13 5.50 -3.17
C ALA A 52 -18.20 4.55 -2.64
N ILE A 53 -17.86 3.62 -1.72
CA ILE A 53 -18.84 2.74 -1.08
C ILE A 53 -19.96 3.52 -0.40
N GLY A 54 -19.62 4.62 0.30
CA GLY A 54 -20.60 5.52 0.90
C GLY A 54 -21.62 6.03 -0.12
N ARG A 55 -21.13 6.61 -1.23
CA ARG A 55 -21.98 7.09 -2.35
C ARG A 55 -22.77 5.96 -3.03
N GLY A 56 -22.16 4.78 -3.16
CA GLY A 56 -22.77 3.61 -3.79
C GLY A 56 -24.05 3.15 -3.09
N LYS A 57 -24.16 3.33 -1.77
CA LYS A 57 -25.37 3.02 -1.02
C LYS A 57 -26.56 3.88 -1.46
N ASP A 58 -26.33 5.18 -1.64
CA ASP A 58 -27.38 6.11 -2.07
C ASP A 58 -27.76 5.83 -3.54
N LEU A 59 -26.77 5.57 -4.39
CA LEU A 59 -26.98 5.24 -5.81
C LEU A 59 -27.78 3.94 -5.99
N TYR A 60 -27.49 2.91 -5.18
CA TYR A 60 -28.20 1.64 -5.25
C TYR A 60 -29.70 1.80 -5.00
N LEU A 61 -30.09 2.68 -4.08
CA LEU A 61 -31.50 2.99 -3.78
C LEU A 61 -32.22 3.74 -4.90
N MET A 62 -31.48 4.32 -5.86
CA MET A 62 -32.07 4.99 -7.02
C MET A 62 -32.39 4.03 -8.17
N ILE A 63 -31.91 2.78 -8.10
CA ILE A 63 -32.16 1.78 -9.14
C ILE A 63 -33.54 1.15 -8.90
N PRO A 64 -34.46 1.20 -9.88
CA PRO A 64 -35.77 0.55 -9.75
C PRO A 64 -35.64 -0.94 -9.46
N GLU A 65 -36.48 -1.48 -8.56
CA GLU A 65 -36.44 -2.91 -8.18
C GLU A 65 -36.75 -3.84 -9.35
N ASP A 66 -37.52 -3.39 -10.33
CA ASP A 66 -37.86 -4.10 -11.57
C ASP A 66 -36.81 -3.91 -12.68
N SER A 67 -35.70 -3.22 -12.39
CA SER A 67 -34.63 -2.99 -13.36
C SER A 67 -34.04 -4.32 -13.87
N PRO A 68 -33.93 -4.51 -15.19
CA PRO A 68 -33.28 -5.70 -15.74
C PRO A 68 -31.78 -5.79 -15.39
N MET A 69 -31.18 -4.68 -14.92
CA MET A 69 -29.77 -4.60 -14.56
C MET A 69 -29.51 -4.97 -13.09
N PHE A 70 -30.54 -5.25 -12.29
CA PHE A 70 -30.39 -5.45 -10.85
C PHE A 70 -29.52 -6.67 -10.52
N SER A 71 -29.61 -7.76 -11.31
CA SER A 71 -28.74 -8.93 -11.18
C SER A 71 -27.27 -8.60 -11.46
N ASP A 72 -26.99 -7.82 -12.50
CA ASP A 72 -25.64 -7.38 -12.82
C ASP A 72 -25.05 -6.51 -11.69
N VAL A 73 -25.85 -5.59 -11.16
CA VAL A 73 -25.47 -4.74 -10.02
C VAL A 73 -25.11 -5.60 -8.80
N ALA A 74 -25.91 -6.62 -8.49
CA ALA A 74 -25.64 -7.52 -7.37
C ALA A 74 -24.30 -8.26 -7.53
N GLN A 75 -24.01 -8.79 -8.72
CA GLN A 75 -22.73 -9.47 -9.01
C GLN A 75 -21.54 -8.50 -8.88
N VAL A 76 -21.67 -7.28 -9.41
CA VAL A 76 -20.62 -6.25 -9.32
C VAL A 76 -20.36 -5.84 -7.87
N LEU A 77 -21.41 -5.69 -7.06
CA LEU A 77 -21.27 -5.37 -5.65
C LEU A 77 -20.67 -6.54 -4.84
N GLU A 78 -20.92 -7.79 -5.25
CA GLU A 78 -20.27 -8.95 -4.64
C GLU A 78 -18.76 -8.93 -4.89
N GLU A 79 -18.32 -8.63 -6.12
CA GLU A 79 -16.89 -8.48 -6.44
C GLU A 79 -16.25 -7.31 -5.69
N ALA A 80 -16.96 -6.17 -5.62
CA ALA A 80 -16.52 -5.03 -4.82
C ALA A 80 -16.33 -5.43 -3.35
N SER A 81 -17.28 -6.18 -2.78
CA SER A 81 -17.21 -6.65 -1.39
C SER A 81 -16.03 -7.58 -1.14
N ARG A 82 -15.77 -8.53 -2.05
CA ARG A 82 -14.58 -9.41 -1.98
C ARG A 82 -13.29 -8.60 -2.00
N ASN A 83 -13.15 -7.71 -2.99
CA ASN A 83 -11.94 -6.92 -3.18
C ASN A 83 -11.73 -5.88 -2.07
N TRP A 84 -12.80 -5.35 -1.49
CA TRP A 84 -12.72 -4.46 -0.33
C TRP A 84 -12.10 -5.15 0.89
N LYS A 85 -12.53 -6.39 1.19
CA LYS A 85 -11.97 -7.18 2.30
C LYS A 85 -10.48 -7.43 2.11
N VAL A 86 -10.08 -7.82 0.90
CA VAL A 86 -8.68 -8.01 0.55
C VAL A 86 -7.90 -6.70 0.68
N ALA A 87 -8.46 -5.59 0.18
CA ALA A 87 -7.78 -4.30 0.20
C ALA A 87 -7.46 -3.82 1.62
N ILE A 88 -8.41 -3.96 2.55
CA ILE A 88 -8.20 -3.60 3.96
C ILE A 88 -7.15 -4.51 4.61
N ALA A 89 -7.29 -5.83 4.46
CA ALA A 89 -6.34 -6.76 5.06
C ALA A 89 -4.90 -6.56 4.54
N SER A 90 -4.76 -6.30 3.23
CA SER A 90 -3.46 -6.02 2.62
C SER A 90 -2.92 -4.65 3.04
N LEU A 91 -3.76 -3.63 3.24
CA LEU A 91 -3.29 -2.35 3.77
C LEU A 91 -2.71 -2.52 5.18
N ASP A 92 -3.37 -3.28 6.04
CA ASP A 92 -2.88 -3.58 7.38
C ASP A 92 -1.54 -4.33 7.33
N GLY A 93 -1.43 -5.34 6.46
CA GLY A 93 -0.17 -6.06 6.23
C GLY A 93 0.95 -5.16 5.67
N ALA A 94 0.61 -4.18 4.84
CA ALA A 94 1.56 -3.19 4.32
C ALA A 94 2.12 -2.31 5.43
N LYS A 95 1.24 -1.78 6.29
CA LYS A 95 1.59 -0.97 7.46
C LYS A 95 2.45 -1.74 8.46
N GLU A 96 2.06 -2.97 8.76
CA GLU A 96 2.82 -3.84 9.65
C GLU A 96 4.23 -4.06 9.11
N SER A 97 4.36 -4.41 7.82
CA SER A 97 5.66 -4.65 7.18
C SER A 97 6.52 -3.38 7.16
N ALA A 98 5.94 -2.22 6.81
CA ALA A 98 6.64 -0.94 6.80
C ALA A 98 7.18 -0.55 8.19
N SER A 99 6.41 -0.82 9.25
CA SER A 99 6.82 -0.52 10.62
C SER A 99 8.06 -1.30 11.08
N LYS A 100 8.34 -2.45 10.46
CA LYS A 100 9.45 -3.34 10.80
C LYS A 100 10.76 -3.00 10.08
N VAL A 101 10.72 -2.13 9.06
CA VAL A 101 11.90 -1.78 8.25
C VAL A 101 12.99 -1.12 9.10
N SER A 102 12.63 -0.16 9.96
CA SER A 102 13.58 0.60 10.78
C SER A 102 14.17 -0.19 11.95
N THR A 103 13.52 -1.28 12.36
CA THR A 103 13.93 -2.13 13.49
C THR A 103 14.47 -3.48 13.04
N ALA A 104 14.72 -3.65 11.73
CA ALA A 104 15.19 -4.90 11.17
C ALA A 104 16.61 -5.25 11.67
N ALA A 105 16.85 -6.54 11.91
CA ALA A 105 18.14 -7.03 12.43
C ALA A 105 19.31 -6.89 11.43
N SER A 106 19.02 -6.66 10.15
CA SER A 106 20.01 -6.42 9.10
C SER A 106 19.38 -5.68 7.92
N GLU A 107 20.21 -5.11 7.05
CA GLU A 107 19.76 -4.47 5.80
C GLU A 107 19.01 -5.45 4.90
N SER A 108 19.45 -6.70 4.83
CA SER A 108 18.78 -7.76 4.06
C SER A 108 17.35 -8.02 4.58
N VAL A 109 17.16 -8.02 5.90
CA VAL A 109 15.84 -8.16 6.53
C VAL A 109 15.01 -6.88 6.32
N ALA A 110 15.62 -5.70 6.39
CA ALA A 110 14.95 -4.42 6.14
C ALA A 110 14.42 -4.36 4.69
N SER A 111 15.20 -4.82 3.72
CA SER A 111 14.82 -4.91 2.31
C SER A 111 13.64 -5.85 2.10
N ASP A 112 13.63 -7.01 2.77
CA ASP A 112 12.52 -7.96 2.67
C ASP A 112 11.22 -7.38 3.27
N TYR A 113 11.30 -6.67 4.41
CA TYR A 113 10.15 -5.96 4.97
C TYR A 113 9.66 -4.83 4.07
N ALA A 114 10.56 -4.06 3.45
CA ALA A 114 10.18 -3.01 2.51
C ALA A 114 9.50 -3.60 1.25
N LEU A 115 9.99 -4.74 0.76
CA LEU A 115 9.38 -5.45 -0.37
C LEU A 115 8.00 -5.99 -0.01
N LEU A 116 7.82 -6.58 1.18
CA LEU A 116 6.53 -7.04 1.68
C LEU A 116 5.56 -5.87 1.86
N ALA A 117 6.02 -4.73 2.37
CA ALA A 117 5.20 -3.52 2.50
C ALA A 117 4.68 -3.07 1.14
N LYS A 118 5.58 -2.98 0.14
CA LYS A 118 5.23 -2.58 -1.22
C LYS A 118 4.27 -3.56 -1.90
N ALA A 119 4.50 -4.87 -1.76
CA ALA A 119 3.65 -5.90 -2.36
C ALA A 119 2.24 -5.88 -1.76
N ASN A 120 2.13 -5.82 -0.44
CA ASN A 120 0.85 -5.66 0.25
C ASN A 120 0.14 -4.36 -0.16
N ALA A 121 0.86 -3.24 -0.24
CA ALA A 121 0.30 -1.96 -0.67
C ALA A 121 -0.25 -2.03 -2.11
N GLY A 122 0.43 -2.75 -3.01
CA GLY A 122 -0.05 -3.00 -4.37
C GLY A 122 -1.35 -3.81 -4.42
N VAL A 123 -1.48 -4.85 -3.58
CA VAL A 123 -2.73 -5.61 -3.43
C VAL A 123 -3.85 -4.70 -2.88
N ALA A 124 -3.54 -3.86 -1.89
CA ALA A 124 -4.49 -2.91 -1.32
C ALA A 124 -5.00 -1.89 -2.35
N LEU A 125 -4.09 -1.27 -3.09
CA LEU A 125 -4.38 -0.31 -4.15
C LEU A 125 -5.25 -0.92 -5.25
N SER A 126 -4.87 -2.09 -5.76
CA SER A 126 -5.60 -2.76 -6.84
C SER A 126 -7.01 -3.19 -6.41
N GLY A 127 -7.15 -3.79 -5.23
CA GLY A 127 -8.46 -4.13 -4.67
C GLY A 127 -9.36 -2.90 -4.46
N ALA A 128 -8.80 -1.77 -3.99
CA ALA A 128 -9.51 -0.51 -3.87
C ALA A 128 -10.00 0.02 -5.23
N LYS A 129 -9.21 -0.15 -6.30
CA LYS A 129 -9.62 0.26 -7.65
C LYS A 129 -10.77 -0.58 -8.21
N VAL A 130 -10.81 -1.89 -7.94
CA VAL A 130 -11.97 -2.72 -8.30
C VAL A 130 -13.23 -2.19 -7.64
N VAL A 131 -13.16 -1.79 -6.36
CA VAL A 131 -14.29 -1.18 -5.65
C VAL A 131 -14.73 0.13 -6.32
N GLU A 132 -13.80 1.04 -6.60
CA GLU A 132 -14.11 2.32 -7.26
C GLU A 132 -14.84 2.11 -8.61
N ILE A 133 -14.33 1.21 -9.45
CA ILE A 133 -14.91 0.89 -10.75
C ILE A 133 -16.30 0.25 -10.60
N SER A 134 -16.46 -0.64 -9.61
CA SER A 134 -17.74 -1.28 -9.32
C SER A 134 -18.79 -0.25 -8.90
N ILE A 135 -18.43 0.73 -8.08
CA ILE A 135 -19.35 1.81 -7.72
C ILE A 135 -19.63 2.72 -8.92
N ALA A 136 -18.66 2.98 -9.79
CA ALA A 136 -18.89 3.72 -11.03
C ALA A 136 -19.88 2.99 -11.96
N TYR A 137 -19.89 1.65 -11.97
CA TYR A 137 -20.89 0.86 -12.68
C TYR A 137 -22.30 1.08 -12.10
N VAL A 138 -22.43 1.04 -10.76
CA VAL A 138 -23.70 1.32 -10.07
C VAL A 138 -24.18 2.74 -10.36
N ASP A 139 -23.29 3.74 -10.32
CA ASP A 139 -23.59 5.12 -10.69
C ASP A 139 -24.13 5.22 -12.12
N ALA A 140 -23.45 4.57 -13.08
CA ALA A 140 -23.89 4.59 -14.47
C ALA A 140 -25.29 3.99 -14.65
N ILE A 141 -25.63 2.93 -13.92
CA ILE A 141 -26.97 2.33 -13.95
C ILE A 141 -28.00 3.25 -13.30
N ALA A 142 -27.72 3.73 -12.09
CA ALA A 142 -28.61 4.62 -11.33
C ALA A 142 -28.95 5.89 -12.13
N ASN A 143 -28.02 6.38 -12.93
CA ASN A 143 -28.17 7.59 -13.74
C ASN A 143 -28.48 7.32 -15.23
N ASN A 144 -28.87 6.11 -15.60
CA ASN A 144 -29.22 5.71 -16.97
C ASN A 144 -28.13 6.00 -18.04
N LYS A 145 -26.85 6.02 -17.65
CA LYS A 145 -25.69 6.22 -18.52
C LYS A 145 -25.26 4.92 -19.19
N THR A 146 -26.17 4.34 -19.98
CA THR A 146 -26.01 3.00 -20.57
C THR A 146 -24.82 2.88 -21.53
N GLU A 147 -24.44 3.97 -22.19
CA GLU A 147 -23.30 4.08 -23.09
C GLU A 147 -21.95 3.88 -22.37
N ALA A 148 -21.86 4.24 -21.09
CA ALA A 148 -20.65 4.09 -20.29
C ALA A 148 -20.44 2.64 -19.82
N LEU A 149 -21.49 1.81 -19.77
CA LEU A 149 -21.46 0.47 -19.18
C LEU A 149 -20.48 -0.46 -19.89
N GLY A 150 -20.34 -0.35 -21.22
CA GLY A 150 -19.40 -1.17 -21.99
C GLY A 150 -17.95 -0.91 -21.57
N VAL A 151 -17.58 0.36 -21.44
CA VAL A 151 -16.23 0.78 -21.02
C VAL A 151 -15.98 0.37 -19.56
N ILE A 152 -16.96 0.57 -18.69
CA ILE A 152 -16.81 0.24 -17.26
C ILE A 152 -16.67 -1.28 -17.06
N ARG A 153 -17.40 -2.12 -17.81
CA ARG A 153 -17.24 -3.58 -17.75
C ARG A 153 -15.85 -4.04 -18.17
N ILE A 154 -15.29 -3.44 -19.22
CA ILE A 154 -13.91 -3.72 -19.66
C ILE A 154 -12.94 -3.31 -18.55
N ALA A 155 -13.06 -2.09 -18.03
CA ALA A 155 -12.22 -1.60 -16.95
C ALA A 155 -12.30 -2.50 -15.70
N MET A 156 -13.48 -3.01 -15.36
CA MET A 156 -13.68 -3.91 -14.24
C MET A 156 -13.00 -5.26 -14.46
N ARG A 157 -13.13 -5.86 -15.65
CA ARG A 157 -12.45 -7.10 -15.99
C ARG A 157 -10.94 -6.94 -15.93
N ASP A 158 -10.42 -5.87 -16.53
CA ASP A 158 -8.99 -5.60 -16.56
C ASP A 158 -8.46 -5.33 -15.13
N ALA A 159 -9.22 -4.62 -14.30
CA ALA A 159 -8.89 -4.40 -12.88
C ALA A 159 -8.89 -5.70 -12.08
N LEU A 160 -9.86 -6.59 -12.29
CA LEU A 160 -9.90 -7.91 -11.63
C LEU A 160 -8.71 -8.79 -12.06
N GLU A 161 -8.37 -8.79 -13.34
CA GLU A 161 -7.20 -9.52 -13.86
C GLU A 161 -5.90 -9.00 -13.25
N VAL A 162 -5.69 -7.68 -13.26
CA VAL A 162 -4.51 -7.05 -12.66
C VAL A 162 -4.43 -7.34 -11.17
N THR A 163 -5.55 -7.24 -10.45
CA THR A 163 -5.61 -7.53 -9.01
C THR A 163 -5.22 -8.99 -8.73
N SER A 164 -5.71 -9.94 -9.53
CA SER A 164 -5.35 -11.36 -9.43
C SER A 164 -3.85 -11.59 -9.65
N GLN A 165 -3.27 -10.97 -10.69
CA GLN A 165 -1.82 -11.08 -10.96
C GLN A 165 -0.98 -10.50 -9.82
N ILE A 166 -1.39 -9.35 -9.25
CA ILE A 166 -0.69 -8.72 -8.12
C ILE A 166 -0.76 -9.62 -6.88
N GLN A 167 -1.91 -10.24 -6.59
CA GLN A 167 -2.05 -11.19 -5.49
C GLN A 167 -1.14 -12.42 -5.66
N VAL A 168 -1.09 -13.00 -6.86
CA VAL A 168 -0.18 -14.12 -7.16
C VAL A 168 1.28 -13.72 -6.95
N ASN A 169 1.66 -12.53 -7.40
CA ASN A 169 3.01 -12.01 -7.21
C ASN A 169 3.33 -11.77 -5.72
N TYR A 170 2.38 -11.27 -4.94
CA TYR A 170 2.52 -11.11 -3.50
C TYR A 170 2.75 -12.46 -2.80
N GLU A 171 1.94 -13.47 -3.09
CA GLU A 171 2.10 -14.81 -2.48
C GLU A 171 3.44 -15.44 -2.86
N ARG A 172 3.90 -15.21 -4.10
CA ARG A 172 5.23 -15.65 -4.53
C ARG A 172 6.35 -14.95 -3.76
N ILE A 173 6.28 -13.63 -3.58
CA ILE A 173 7.24 -12.85 -2.79
C ILE A 173 7.29 -13.38 -1.35
N LYS A 174 6.12 -13.55 -0.73
CA LYS A 174 5.99 -14.07 0.63
C LYS A 174 6.63 -15.45 0.78
N THR A 175 6.40 -16.34 -0.19
CA THR A 175 7.00 -17.69 -0.22
C THR A 175 8.52 -17.62 -0.32
N LEU A 176 9.06 -16.84 -1.27
CA LEU A 176 10.50 -16.70 -1.45
C LEU A 176 11.21 -16.13 -0.21
N ILE A 177 10.58 -15.16 0.45
CA ILE A 177 11.10 -14.59 1.71
C ILE A 177 11.04 -15.65 2.81
N ALA A 178 9.95 -16.40 2.95
CA ALA A 178 9.85 -17.44 3.97
C ALA A 178 10.92 -18.55 3.78
N GLU A 179 11.15 -18.99 2.55
CA GLU A 179 12.18 -19.99 2.21
C GLU A 179 13.61 -19.52 2.52
N LYS A 180 13.88 -18.22 2.42
CA LYS A 180 15.18 -17.62 2.77
C LYS A 180 15.52 -17.81 4.26
N TYR A 181 14.52 -17.90 5.13
CA TYR A 181 14.69 -17.97 6.59
C TYR A 181 14.32 -19.34 7.18
N SER A 182 13.95 -20.33 6.37
CA SER A 182 13.57 -21.67 6.83
C SER A 182 14.74 -22.65 6.99
N LYS A 183 15.98 -22.15 7.09
CA LYS A 183 17.22 -22.93 7.25
C LYS A 183 18.03 -22.38 8.42
#